data_AF-A0A2N1NWW7-F1
#
_entry.id   AF-A0A2N1NWW7-F1
#
_cell.length_a   1.000
_cell.length_b   1.000
_cell.length_c   1.000
_cell.angle_alpha   90.00
_cell.angle_beta   90.00
_cell.angle_gamma   90.00
#
_symmetry.space_group_name_H-M   'P 1'
#
loop_
_entity.id
_entity.type
_entity.pdbx_description
1 polymer ?
#
loop_
_entity_poly.entity_id
_entity_poly.type
_entity_poly.pdbx_seq_one_letter_code
_entity_poly.pdbx_strand_id
1 'polypeptide(L)'
;MQFTRFFFPSLRNEFIFNCRTKLKPTYHTWHEKVANVLPNNVDNNSDVFKENADKMNILVENLENLINKIVLGGGEAARKRHLERDKLLPRNRISRLLDNGSPFLELSQLAGYKLYTDEIPAGGIITGIGRVKGVECMIVANDSTVKGGTYYPITVKKHLRAQEIARENRLPCIYLVDSGGANLPQQAEVFPDRDHFGRIFFNQAAMSSEGISQIAVVMGSCTAGGAYVPAMADESIIVAKQGTIFLAGPPLVKAATGEVISAEELGGADLHCRISGVTDHYASNDEHALQTARKIVETLNLSKKPDLLIKKPEEPLYSASELGGIVGDNLRKSFDVKNVIARIVDGSRFEEFKELYGTTLITGFAHLYGYPVGIVANNGILFSESALKGAHFIELCAQRGIPLIFLQNITGFMVGSSAEAGGIAKNGAKMVTAVSCAKVPKLTVIIGGSFGAGNYGMCGRAYSPRFLWMWPNARISVMGGEQAASVLAQIRKEAEAKKKKGETWSMEEEEKFKKPIRERFEVEGHPYFSSARLWDDGIINPADTRKVLGLALSATLNAPIEKTRFVKKIIRFKSDAKDEDIEKTEKKITELGGKITGKTTITGKTLMVTLPAGTITTFDADSHVDGIEDDAVVTTQ
;
A
#
# COMPACT_ATOMS: atom_id res chain seq x y z
N MET A 1 -17.59 -69.37 -38.09
CA MET A 1 -17.96 -68.16 -38.87
C MET A 1 -17.66 -66.97 -37.96
N GLN A 2 -16.79 -66.01 -38.23
CA GLN A 2 -16.25 -65.46 -39.48
C GLN A 2 -14.73 -65.28 -39.40
N PHE A 3 -14.11 -65.35 -40.58
CA PHE A 3 -12.68 -65.31 -40.85
C PHE A 3 -12.12 -63.89 -40.89
N THR A 4 -10.91 -63.79 -40.38
CA THR A 4 -9.90 -62.72 -40.45
C THR A 4 -9.54 -62.34 -41.89
N ARG A 5 -9.34 -61.04 -42.16
CA ARG A 5 -8.77 -60.50 -43.39
C ARG A 5 -7.35 -59.99 -43.14
N PHE A 6 -6.42 -60.48 -43.95
CA PHE A 6 -5.13 -59.84 -44.25
C PHE A 6 -5.10 -59.54 -45.76
N PHE A 7 -4.54 -58.41 -46.16
CA PHE A 7 -3.51 -58.26 -47.21
C PHE A 7 -3.16 -56.77 -47.44
N PHE A 8 -1.88 -56.45 -47.29
CA PHE A 8 -1.14 -55.28 -47.82
C PHE A 8 -0.68 -55.60 -49.27
N PRO A 9 -0.33 -54.66 -50.20
CA PRO A 9 0.90 -53.85 -50.07
C PRO A 9 1.03 -52.49 -50.83
N SER A 10 2.05 -51.72 -50.38
CA SER A 10 3.00 -50.81 -51.08
C SER A 10 2.53 -49.58 -51.90
N LEU A 11 3.01 -48.37 -51.55
CA LEU A 11 4.10 -47.62 -52.22
C LEU A 11 4.18 -46.13 -51.80
N ARG A 12 5.42 -45.70 -51.48
CA ARG A 12 6.06 -44.38 -51.70
C ARG A 12 5.55 -43.14 -50.94
N ASN A 13 6.35 -42.60 -50.01
CA ASN A 13 7.56 -41.81 -50.30
C ASN A 13 8.31 -41.46 -49.00
N GLU A 14 9.57 -41.85 -48.93
CA GLU A 14 10.58 -41.32 -48.03
C GLU A 14 10.90 -39.87 -48.41
N PHE A 15 10.79 -38.95 -47.47
CA PHE A 15 11.63 -37.75 -47.44
C PHE A 15 12.12 -37.54 -46.02
N ILE A 16 13.26 -38.16 -45.73
CA ILE A 16 14.11 -37.86 -44.60
C ILE A 16 14.71 -36.47 -44.86
N PHE A 17 14.23 -35.44 -44.17
CA PHE A 17 14.96 -34.18 -44.01
C PHE A 17 15.61 -34.14 -42.63
N ASN A 18 16.63 -34.98 -42.48
CA ASN A 18 17.56 -34.94 -41.36
C ASN A 18 18.67 -33.94 -41.70
N CYS A 19 18.37 -32.64 -41.63
CA CYS A 19 19.37 -31.57 -41.60
C CYS A 19 18.70 -30.22 -41.30
N ARG A 20 18.54 -29.88 -40.02
CA ARG A 20 18.60 -28.48 -39.57
C ARG A 20 19.40 -28.44 -38.29
N THR A 21 20.68 -28.19 -38.48
CA THR A 21 21.54 -27.50 -37.52
C THR A 21 20.71 -26.53 -36.67
N LYS A 22 20.74 -26.72 -35.34
CA LYS A 22 20.28 -25.73 -34.36
C LYS A 22 21.23 -24.53 -34.39
N LEU A 23 21.21 -23.76 -35.46
CA LEU A 23 21.61 -22.36 -35.39
C LEU A 23 20.45 -21.63 -34.74
N LYS A 24 20.42 -21.57 -33.40
CA LYS A 24 19.72 -20.46 -32.75
C LYS A 24 20.41 -19.20 -33.26
N PRO A 25 19.72 -18.27 -33.94
CA PRO A 25 20.35 -17.02 -34.31
C PRO A 25 20.72 -16.31 -33.00
N THR A 26 22.02 -16.33 -32.67
CA THR A 26 22.62 -15.65 -31.51
C THR A 26 22.75 -14.15 -31.74
N TYR A 27 22.37 -13.66 -32.92
CA TYR A 27 22.52 -12.25 -33.32
C TYR A 27 21.77 -11.27 -32.40
N HIS A 28 20.59 -11.62 -31.89
CA HIS A 28 19.82 -10.73 -31.02
C HIS A 28 20.15 -10.89 -29.53
N THR A 29 20.73 -12.02 -29.11
CA THR A 29 20.73 -12.41 -27.69
C THR A 29 21.74 -11.67 -26.82
N TRP A 30 22.84 -11.16 -27.37
CA TRP A 30 23.81 -10.38 -26.57
C TRP A 30 23.36 -8.92 -26.40
N HIS A 31 22.92 -8.28 -27.50
CA HIS A 31 22.46 -6.89 -27.46
C HIS A 31 21.16 -6.77 -26.65
N GLU A 32 20.20 -7.68 -26.79
CA GLU A 32 18.98 -7.69 -25.96
C GLU A 32 19.25 -7.93 -24.47
N LYS A 33 20.30 -8.69 -24.12
CA LYS A 33 20.65 -8.97 -22.72
C LYS A 33 21.34 -7.81 -22.01
N VAL A 34 22.04 -6.95 -22.76
CA VAL A 34 22.88 -5.88 -22.19
C VAL A 34 22.28 -4.49 -22.41
N ALA A 35 21.49 -4.27 -23.47
CA ALA A 35 21.02 -2.94 -23.87
C ALA A 35 20.17 -2.21 -22.82
N ASN A 36 19.53 -2.94 -21.91
CA ASN A 36 18.60 -2.37 -20.91
C ASN A 36 19.17 -2.40 -19.49
N VAL A 37 20.44 -2.77 -19.29
CA VAL A 37 21.09 -2.76 -17.98
C VAL A 37 21.47 -1.32 -17.61
N LEU A 38 21.00 -0.84 -16.47
CA LEU A 38 21.39 0.47 -15.96
C LEU A 38 22.88 0.46 -15.58
N PRO A 39 23.69 1.44 -16.02
CA PRO A 39 25.11 1.49 -15.71
C PRO A 39 25.35 1.82 -14.23
N ASN A 40 26.51 1.41 -13.71
CA ASN A 40 26.93 1.83 -12.38
C ASN A 40 27.60 3.21 -12.43
N ASN A 41 26.82 4.25 -12.16
CA ASN A 41 27.31 5.63 -12.13
C ASN A 41 27.67 6.11 -10.71
N VAL A 42 27.73 5.20 -9.74
CA VAL A 42 27.96 5.54 -8.33
C VAL A 42 29.43 5.34 -7.98
N ASP A 43 30.09 6.40 -7.53
CA ASP A 43 31.44 6.33 -6.95
C ASP A 43 31.34 6.16 -5.42
N ASN A 44 31.43 4.91 -4.99
CA ASN A 44 31.38 4.53 -3.57
C ASN A 44 32.58 5.07 -2.76
N ASN A 45 33.67 5.48 -3.42
CA ASN A 45 34.86 6.01 -2.73
C ASN A 45 34.79 7.52 -2.52
N SER A 46 33.86 8.22 -3.18
CA SER A 46 33.68 9.65 -3.04
C SER A 46 33.30 10.05 -1.61
N ASP A 47 33.77 11.22 -1.17
CA ASP A 47 33.47 11.73 0.17
C ASP A 47 31.96 11.98 0.35
N VAL A 48 31.26 12.38 -0.72
CA VAL A 48 29.80 12.57 -0.70
C VAL A 48 29.07 11.26 -0.43
N PHE A 49 29.48 10.17 -1.08
CA PHE A 49 28.87 8.85 -0.86
C PHE A 49 29.09 8.37 0.57
N LYS A 50 30.31 8.51 1.10
CA LYS A 50 30.65 8.13 2.47
C LYS A 50 29.85 8.95 3.50
N GLU A 51 29.80 10.28 3.32
CA GLU A 51 29.00 11.18 4.18
C GLU A 51 27.52 10.77 4.20
N ASN A 52 26.95 10.50 3.02
CA ASN A 52 25.55 10.06 2.90
C ASN A 52 25.32 8.70 3.56
N ALA A 53 26.23 7.75 3.36
CA ALA A 53 26.15 6.41 3.93
C ALA A 53 26.20 6.46 5.46
N ASP A 54 27.16 7.20 6.03
CA ASP A 54 27.30 7.36 7.48
C ASP A 54 26.04 7.98 8.09
N LYS A 55 25.50 9.04 7.49
CA LYS A 55 24.27 9.69 7.97
C LYS A 55 23.05 8.79 7.87
N MET A 56 22.91 8.04 6.77
CA MET A 56 21.81 7.07 6.66
C MET A 56 21.95 5.94 7.68
N ASN A 57 23.17 5.43 7.90
CA ASN A 57 23.43 4.37 8.86
C ASN A 57 23.03 4.79 10.28
N ILE A 58 23.33 6.04 10.69
CA ILE A 58 22.86 6.59 11.97
C ILE A 58 21.33 6.55 12.08
N LEU A 59 20.60 6.92 11.01
CA LEU A 59 19.13 6.87 11.01
C LEU A 59 18.59 5.43 11.09
N VAL A 60 19.25 4.49 10.40
CA VAL A 60 18.92 3.06 10.44
C VAL A 60 19.17 2.48 11.84
N GLU A 61 20.34 2.74 12.43
CA GLU A 61 20.67 2.30 13.79
C GLU A 61 19.69 2.85 14.83
N ASN A 62 19.29 4.13 14.70
CA ASN A 62 18.28 4.72 15.56
C ASN A 62 16.92 4.03 15.42
N LEU A 63 16.52 3.69 14.19
CA LEU A 63 15.29 2.94 13.93
C LEU A 63 15.36 1.54 14.53
N GLU A 64 16.45 0.81 14.32
CA GLU A 64 16.65 -0.54 14.85
C GLU A 64 16.64 -0.55 16.39
N ASN A 65 17.32 0.40 17.02
CA ASN A 65 17.32 0.56 18.47
C ASN A 65 15.91 0.85 19.02
N LEU A 66 15.12 1.65 18.30
CA LEU A 66 13.73 1.90 18.68
C LEU A 66 12.85 0.66 18.50
N ILE A 67 12.98 -0.05 17.38
CA ILE A 67 12.26 -1.30 17.13
C ILE A 67 12.59 -2.34 18.21
N ASN A 68 13.87 -2.48 18.58
CA ASN A 68 14.30 -3.40 19.64
C ASN A 68 13.63 -3.10 20.98
N LYS A 69 13.37 -1.82 21.31
CA LYS A 69 12.58 -1.45 22.48
C LYS A 69 11.10 -1.81 22.32
N ILE A 70 10.53 -1.52 21.15
CA ILE A 70 9.12 -1.81 20.85
C ILE A 70 8.81 -3.31 20.91
N VAL A 71 9.76 -4.16 20.47
CA VAL A 71 9.64 -5.62 20.47
C VAL A 71 9.43 -6.19 21.89
N LEU A 72 9.84 -5.46 22.93
CA LEU A 72 9.65 -5.85 24.34
C LEU A 72 8.19 -5.68 24.83
N GLY A 73 7.29 -5.13 24.03
CA GLY A 73 5.88 -4.94 24.42
C GLY A 73 5.77 -4.07 25.69
N GLY A 74 5.01 -4.51 26.69
CA GLY A 74 4.84 -3.82 27.97
C GLY A 74 6.07 -3.80 28.90
N GLY A 75 7.25 -4.16 28.40
CA GLY A 75 8.50 -4.23 29.15
C GLY A 75 8.68 -5.53 29.94
N GLU A 76 9.90 -5.75 30.46
CA GLU A 76 10.31 -7.02 31.08
C GLU A 76 9.41 -7.46 32.24
N ALA A 77 8.97 -6.53 33.09
CA ALA A 77 8.09 -6.86 34.21
C ALA A 77 6.72 -7.40 33.74
N ALA A 78 6.14 -6.83 32.68
CA ALA A 78 4.87 -7.30 32.12
C ALA A 78 5.04 -8.64 31.40
N ARG A 79 6.14 -8.82 30.67
CA ARG A 79 6.49 -10.09 30.02
C ARG A 79 6.67 -11.22 31.04
N LYS A 80 7.37 -10.96 32.15
CA LYS A 80 7.53 -11.95 33.23
C LYS A 80 6.19 -12.39 33.81
N ARG A 81 5.32 -11.44 34.17
CA ARG A 81 3.96 -11.74 34.65
C ARG A 81 3.10 -12.49 33.65
N HIS A 82 3.31 -12.27 32.35
CA HIS A 82 2.61 -13.00 31.29
C HIS A 82 3.09 -14.46 31.20
N LEU A 83 4.41 -14.67 31.28
CA LEU A 83 5.01 -16.01 31.27
C LEU A 83 4.69 -16.82 32.55
N GLU A 84 4.58 -16.17 33.72
CA GLU A 84 4.16 -16.80 34.98
C GLU A 84 2.73 -17.39 34.93
N ARG A 85 1.94 -17.03 33.90
CA ARG A 85 0.62 -17.60 33.63
C ARG A 85 0.66 -18.73 32.60
N ASP A 86 1.84 -19.25 32.29
CA ASP A 86 2.10 -20.29 31.29
C ASP A 86 1.66 -19.91 29.85
N LYS A 87 1.62 -18.61 29.54
CA LYS A 87 1.23 -18.09 28.23
C LYS A 87 2.47 -17.80 27.38
N LEU A 88 2.42 -18.11 26.09
CA LEU A 88 3.44 -17.66 25.14
C LEU A 88 3.30 -16.16 24.91
N LEU A 89 4.44 -15.47 24.76
CA LEU A 89 4.44 -14.08 24.32
C LEU A 89 3.87 -13.95 22.90
N PRO A 90 3.21 -12.84 22.56
CA PRO A 90 2.56 -12.64 21.25
C PRO A 90 3.48 -12.91 20.04
N ARG A 91 4.71 -12.37 20.06
CA ARG A 91 5.69 -12.61 18.99
C ARG A 91 6.15 -14.07 18.91
N ASN A 92 6.22 -14.77 20.05
CA ASN A 92 6.51 -16.20 20.08
C ASN A 92 5.34 -17.01 19.49
N ARG A 93 4.09 -16.62 19.77
CA ARG A 93 2.91 -17.23 19.16
C ARG A 93 2.96 -17.11 17.63
N ILE A 94 3.25 -15.92 17.11
CA ILE A 94 3.44 -15.70 15.66
C ILE A 94 4.56 -16.60 15.13
N SER A 95 5.74 -16.60 15.76
CA SER A 95 6.88 -17.42 15.29
C SER A 95 6.57 -18.91 15.25
N ARG A 96 5.74 -19.44 16.17
CA ARG A 96 5.35 -20.86 16.20
C ARG A 96 4.18 -21.16 15.25
N LEU A 97 3.37 -20.17 14.92
CA LEU A 97 2.30 -20.28 13.92
C LEU A 97 2.86 -20.39 12.51
N LEU A 98 3.90 -19.62 12.19
CA LEU A 98 4.50 -19.53 10.86
C LEU A 98 5.20 -20.83 10.44
N ASP A 99 5.31 -21.04 9.14
CA ASP A 99 6.14 -22.10 8.58
C ASP A 99 7.62 -21.86 8.88
N ASN A 100 8.38 -22.94 9.07
CA ASN A 100 9.81 -22.84 9.37
C ASN A 100 10.55 -22.07 8.26
N GLY A 101 11.30 -21.04 8.64
CA GLY A 101 12.01 -20.16 7.71
C GLY A 101 11.12 -19.18 6.93
N SER A 102 9.80 -19.14 7.18
CA SER A 102 8.92 -18.16 6.54
C SER A 102 9.33 -16.74 6.93
N PRO A 103 9.41 -15.80 5.98
CA PRO A 103 9.47 -14.39 6.31
C PRO A 103 8.17 -13.95 7.00
N PHE A 104 8.26 -12.91 7.82
CA PHE A 104 7.13 -12.19 8.39
C PHE A 104 7.26 -10.72 8.05
N LEU A 105 6.35 -10.22 7.22
CA LEU A 105 6.25 -8.80 6.87
C LEU A 105 5.41 -8.11 7.94
N GLU A 106 6.05 -7.63 9.01
CA GLU A 106 5.39 -6.88 10.06
C GLU A 106 4.97 -5.49 9.58
N LEU A 107 3.79 -5.04 10.02
CA LEU A 107 3.19 -3.77 9.63
C LEU A 107 3.14 -2.79 10.81
N SER A 108 3.47 -1.52 10.53
CA SER A 108 3.29 -0.38 11.43
C SER A 108 3.88 -0.61 12.83
N GLN A 109 5.15 -1.03 12.88
CA GLN A 109 5.86 -1.32 14.14
C GLN A 109 5.87 -0.14 15.10
N LEU A 110 5.92 1.09 14.59
CA LEU A 110 5.97 2.31 15.40
C LEU A 110 4.59 2.87 15.80
N ALA A 111 3.49 2.17 15.49
CA ALA A 111 2.15 2.61 15.86
C ALA A 111 2.08 3.02 17.34
N GLY A 112 1.51 4.19 17.62
CA GLY A 112 1.38 4.72 18.99
C GLY A 112 2.64 5.36 19.57
N TYR A 113 3.79 5.33 18.88
CA TYR A 113 5.04 5.92 19.38
C TYR A 113 4.89 7.42 19.67
N LYS A 114 5.07 7.80 20.95
CA LYS A 114 4.90 9.17 21.47
C LYS A 114 3.56 9.82 21.09
N LEU A 115 2.52 9.00 20.90
CA LEU A 115 1.17 9.48 20.57
C LEU A 115 0.32 9.75 21.82
N TYR A 116 0.56 8.99 22.88
CA TYR A 116 -0.16 9.08 24.15
C TYR A 116 0.83 9.35 25.29
N THR A 117 0.29 9.71 26.46
CA THR A 117 1.07 9.79 27.71
C THR A 117 1.60 8.42 28.15
N ASP A 118 0.81 7.38 27.88
CA ASP A 118 1.21 6.00 28.06
C ASP A 118 2.09 5.52 26.90
N GLU A 119 3.09 4.68 27.19
CA GLU A 119 3.79 3.94 26.16
C GLU A 119 2.91 2.79 25.67
N ILE A 120 2.55 2.83 24.39
CA ILE A 120 1.76 1.79 23.71
C ILE A 120 2.58 1.20 22.55
N PRO A 121 3.62 0.38 22.82
CA PRO A 121 4.46 -0.19 21.77
C PRO A 121 3.66 -0.93 20.70
N ALA A 122 3.97 -0.64 19.44
CA ALA A 122 3.28 -1.19 18.27
C ALA A 122 1.75 -1.00 18.28
N GLY A 123 1.21 -0.07 19.08
CA GLY A 123 -0.23 0.11 19.25
C GLY A 123 -0.90 -1.00 20.07
N GLY A 124 -0.14 -1.81 20.82
CA GLY A 124 -0.68 -2.95 21.59
C GLY A 124 -1.14 -4.14 20.74
N ILE A 125 -0.77 -4.14 19.45
CA ILE A 125 -1.16 -5.18 18.49
C ILE A 125 -0.05 -5.38 17.45
N ILE A 126 0.28 -6.63 17.17
CA ILE A 126 1.25 -7.01 16.14
C ILE A 126 0.47 -7.52 14.95
N THR A 127 0.70 -6.90 13.79
CA THR A 127 0.01 -7.24 12.54
C THR A 127 1.05 -7.51 11.47
N GLY A 128 0.83 -8.50 10.63
CA GLY A 128 1.74 -8.76 9.52
C GLY A 128 1.35 -9.96 8.67
N ILE A 129 2.11 -10.16 7.60
CA ILE A 129 1.86 -11.23 6.64
C ILE A 129 2.97 -12.27 6.76
N GLY A 130 2.58 -13.54 6.87
CA GLY A 130 3.53 -14.65 6.83
C GLY A 130 2.87 -15.91 6.28
N ARG A 131 3.68 -16.96 6.06
CA ARG A 131 3.19 -18.22 5.52
C ARG A 131 2.81 -19.18 6.63
N VAL A 132 1.64 -19.77 6.49
CA VAL A 132 1.12 -20.84 7.35
C VAL A 132 0.65 -21.95 6.41
N LYS A 133 1.27 -23.13 6.48
CA LYS A 133 1.01 -24.25 5.56
C LYS A 133 1.09 -23.84 4.08
N GLY A 134 2.07 -23.00 3.74
CA GLY A 134 2.29 -22.48 2.39
C GLY A 134 1.34 -21.35 1.96
N VAL A 135 0.35 -21.00 2.77
CA VAL A 135 -0.64 -19.94 2.49
C VAL A 135 -0.20 -18.63 3.13
N GLU A 136 -0.19 -17.54 2.35
CA GLU A 136 0.07 -16.19 2.85
C GLU A 136 -1.15 -15.70 3.65
N CYS A 137 -0.99 -15.54 4.97
CA CYS A 137 -2.07 -15.16 5.87
C CYS A 137 -1.79 -13.79 6.50
N MET A 138 -2.85 -12.99 6.70
CA MET A 138 -2.80 -11.84 7.60
C MET A 138 -2.92 -12.33 9.04
N ILE A 139 -1.93 -12.02 9.86
CA ILE A 139 -1.90 -12.39 11.28
C ILE A 139 -2.07 -11.12 12.10
N VAL A 140 -2.99 -11.16 13.06
CA VAL A 140 -3.31 -10.06 13.97
C VAL A 140 -3.26 -10.59 15.39
N ALA A 141 -2.25 -10.19 16.17
CA ALA A 141 -2.03 -10.69 17.53
C ALA A 141 -2.04 -9.55 18.54
N ASN A 142 -2.93 -9.62 19.53
CA ASN A 142 -2.93 -8.66 20.62
C ASN A 142 -1.70 -8.86 21.51
N ASP A 143 -1.12 -7.76 21.99
CA ASP A 143 -0.08 -7.80 23.01
C ASP A 143 -0.66 -7.50 24.38
N SER A 144 -1.04 -8.57 25.10
CA SER A 144 -1.59 -8.46 26.45
C SER A 144 -0.60 -7.95 27.49
N THR A 145 0.70 -7.86 27.16
CA THR A 145 1.69 -7.20 28.03
C THR A 145 1.56 -5.67 27.98
N VAL A 146 1.08 -5.11 26.86
CA VAL A 146 0.87 -3.67 26.66
C VAL A 146 -0.50 -3.29 27.18
N LYS A 147 -0.55 -2.70 28.39
CA LYS A 147 -1.81 -2.25 29.03
C LYS A 147 -2.91 -3.32 29.08
N GLY A 148 -2.55 -4.61 29.19
CA GLY A 148 -3.52 -5.70 29.19
C GLY A 148 -4.13 -5.99 27.81
N GLY A 149 -3.52 -5.51 26.73
CA GLY A 149 -4.00 -5.69 25.35
C GLY A 149 -5.22 -4.84 25.01
N THR A 150 -5.49 -3.78 25.78
CA THR A 150 -6.65 -2.92 25.57
C THR A 150 -6.54 -2.11 24.28
N TYR A 151 -7.66 -1.88 23.61
CA TYR A 151 -7.71 -1.10 22.37
C TYR A 151 -7.68 0.40 22.66
N TYR A 152 -6.57 1.04 22.29
CA TYR A 152 -6.46 2.49 22.12
C TYR A 152 -6.98 2.88 20.72
N PRO A 153 -7.24 4.18 20.45
CA PRO A 153 -7.65 4.63 19.11
C PRO A 153 -6.70 4.13 18.00
N ILE A 154 -5.38 4.15 18.26
CA ILE A 154 -4.39 3.65 17.30
C ILE A 154 -4.44 2.13 17.11
N THR A 155 -4.82 1.37 18.14
CA THR A 155 -4.98 -0.09 18.07
C THR A 155 -6.10 -0.45 17.12
N VAL A 156 -7.23 0.27 17.22
CA VAL A 156 -8.38 0.11 16.30
C VAL A 156 -7.94 0.41 14.88
N LYS A 157 -7.32 1.58 14.66
CA LYS A 157 -6.84 1.98 13.34
C LYS A 157 -5.89 0.95 12.72
N LYS A 158 -4.98 0.37 13.52
CA LYS A 158 -4.03 -0.65 13.08
C LYS A 158 -4.71 -1.99 12.78
N HIS A 159 -5.66 -2.42 13.59
CA HIS A 159 -6.46 -3.61 13.29
C HIS A 159 -7.23 -3.43 11.97
N LEU A 160 -7.92 -2.29 11.79
CA LEU A 160 -8.66 -2.01 10.56
C LEU A 160 -7.77 -1.95 9.33
N ARG A 161 -6.56 -1.37 9.44
CA ARG A 161 -5.60 -1.38 8.33
C ARG A 161 -5.14 -2.80 7.97
N ALA A 162 -4.95 -3.68 8.95
CA ALA A 162 -4.63 -5.08 8.69
C ALA A 162 -5.76 -5.80 7.94
N GLN A 163 -7.02 -5.55 8.32
CA GLN A 163 -8.18 -6.10 7.60
C GLN A 163 -8.35 -5.51 6.20
N GLU A 164 -8.07 -4.22 6.01
CA GLU A 164 -8.08 -3.58 4.69
C GLU A 164 -7.07 -4.26 3.76
N ILE A 165 -5.82 -4.45 4.22
CA ILE A 165 -4.79 -5.18 3.48
C ILE A 165 -5.22 -6.63 3.21
N ALA A 166 -5.81 -7.31 4.20
CA ALA A 166 -6.27 -8.68 4.03
C ALA A 166 -7.38 -8.80 2.98
N ARG A 167 -8.37 -7.91 3.03
CA ARG A 167 -9.49 -7.88 2.09
C ARG A 167 -9.01 -7.57 0.67
N GLU A 168 -8.26 -6.48 0.51
CA GLU A 168 -7.77 -6.05 -0.80
C GLU A 168 -6.95 -7.16 -1.47
N ASN A 169 -6.12 -7.86 -0.70
CA ASN A 169 -5.18 -8.87 -1.20
C ASN A 169 -5.70 -10.31 -1.04
N ARG A 170 -6.95 -10.52 -0.61
CA ARG A 170 -7.57 -11.85 -0.35
C ARG A 170 -6.71 -12.78 0.51
N LEU A 171 -6.24 -12.27 1.65
CA LEU A 171 -5.44 -13.03 2.61
C LEU A 171 -6.34 -13.60 3.72
N PRO A 172 -6.33 -14.91 4.00
CA PRO A 172 -6.97 -15.46 5.19
C PRO A 172 -6.47 -14.77 6.45
N CYS A 173 -7.37 -14.49 7.38
CA CYS A 173 -7.09 -13.77 8.61
C CYS A 173 -6.98 -14.73 9.79
N ILE A 174 -5.90 -14.61 10.58
CA ILE A 174 -5.70 -15.34 11.82
C ILE A 174 -5.58 -14.33 12.97
N TYR A 175 -6.59 -14.32 13.84
CA TYR A 175 -6.67 -13.45 15.01
C TYR A 175 -6.19 -14.19 16.25
N LEU A 176 -5.03 -13.82 16.79
CA LEU A 176 -4.53 -14.31 18.08
C LEU A 176 -5.04 -13.38 19.19
N VAL A 177 -6.23 -13.69 19.69
CA VAL A 177 -7.03 -12.82 20.57
C VAL A 177 -6.59 -12.97 22.02
N ASP A 178 -6.20 -11.85 22.61
CA ASP A 178 -5.77 -11.76 24.02
C ASP A 178 -5.87 -10.30 24.49
N SER A 179 -7.11 -9.82 24.71
CA SER A 179 -7.41 -8.41 24.94
C SER A 179 -8.35 -8.18 26.12
N GLY A 180 -7.97 -7.26 27.01
CA GLY A 180 -8.79 -6.80 28.13
C GLY A 180 -9.98 -5.90 27.74
N GLY A 181 -10.21 -5.62 26.46
CA GLY A 181 -11.32 -4.76 25.98
C GLY A 181 -10.85 -3.40 25.45
N ALA A 182 -11.69 -2.37 25.55
CA ALA A 182 -11.40 -1.02 25.07
C ALA A 182 -10.73 -0.16 26.14
N ASN A 183 -9.91 0.82 25.74
CA ASN A 183 -9.38 1.84 26.63
C ASN A 183 -10.51 2.81 27.05
N LEU A 184 -11.15 2.54 28.20
CA LEU A 184 -12.35 3.26 28.65
C LEU A 184 -12.18 4.80 28.73
N PRO A 185 -11.07 5.36 29.24
CA PRO A 185 -10.83 6.81 29.22
C PRO A 185 -10.95 7.47 27.84
N GLN A 186 -10.66 6.73 26.75
CA GLN A 186 -10.71 7.23 25.38
C GLN A 186 -11.82 6.57 24.55
N GLN A 187 -12.88 6.05 25.20
CA GLN A 187 -13.93 5.30 24.52
C GLN A 187 -14.58 6.06 23.35
N ALA A 188 -14.68 7.39 23.42
CA ALA A 188 -15.27 8.23 22.37
C ALA A 188 -14.48 8.18 21.04
N GLU A 189 -13.18 7.87 21.10
CA GLU A 189 -12.28 7.70 19.94
C GLU A 189 -12.07 6.23 19.59
N VAL A 190 -12.75 5.31 20.29
CA VAL A 190 -12.60 3.86 20.12
C VAL A 190 -13.92 3.21 19.69
N PHE A 191 -15.08 3.74 20.08
CA PHE A 191 -16.36 3.05 19.95
C PHE A 191 -17.32 3.58 18.86
N PRO A 192 -17.65 4.89 18.78
CA PRO A 192 -18.89 5.30 18.12
C PRO A 192 -18.86 5.47 16.59
N ASP A 193 -17.71 5.83 15.98
CA ASP A 193 -17.65 6.29 14.59
C ASP A 193 -17.49 5.13 13.58
N ARG A 194 -17.66 5.43 12.29
CA ARG A 194 -17.60 4.47 11.18
C ARG A 194 -16.35 3.57 11.21
N ASP A 195 -15.20 4.16 11.48
CA ASP A 195 -13.89 3.47 11.49
C ASP A 195 -13.38 3.22 12.92
N HIS A 196 -14.31 3.01 13.84
CA HIS A 196 -14.05 2.60 15.22
C HIS A 196 -14.23 1.08 15.41
N PHE A 197 -14.19 0.61 16.66
CA PHE A 197 -14.07 -0.80 17.02
C PHE A 197 -15.10 -1.73 16.37
N GLY A 198 -16.35 -1.28 16.22
CA GLY A 198 -17.41 -2.05 15.55
C GLY A 198 -17.13 -2.38 14.08
N ARG A 199 -16.27 -1.60 13.42
CA ARG A 199 -15.88 -1.83 12.02
C ARG A 199 -15.09 -3.12 11.83
N ILE A 200 -14.43 -3.62 12.88
CA ILE A 200 -13.71 -4.90 12.87
C ILE A 200 -14.68 -6.02 12.52
N PHE A 201 -15.84 -6.06 13.17
CA PHE A 201 -16.86 -7.10 12.98
C PHE A 201 -17.55 -6.99 11.62
N PHE A 202 -17.84 -5.76 11.18
CA PHE A 202 -18.35 -5.52 9.83
C PHE A 202 -17.39 -6.08 8.76
N ASN A 203 -16.10 -5.80 8.91
CA ASN A 203 -15.09 -6.28 7.98
C ASN A 203 -14.93 -7.81 8.04
N GLN A 204 -14.96 -8.43 9.23
CA GLN A 204 -14.90 -9.89 9.38
C GLN A 204 -16.05 -10.56 8.63
N ALA A 205 -17.29 -10.13 8.87
CA ALA A 205 -18.47 -10.68 8.19
C ALA A 205 -18.42 -10.47 6.66
N ALA A 206 -18.03 -9.28 6.22
CA ALA A 206 -17.90 -8.99 4.79
C ALA A 206 -16.81 -9.85 4.12
N MET A 207 -15.64 -9.99 4.75
CA MET A 207 -14.54 -10.82 4.23
C MET A 207 -14.92 -12.30 4.19
N SER A 208 -15.56 -12.83 5.23
CA SER A 208 -16.10 -14.20 5.24
C SER A 208 -17.06 -14.42 4.06
N SER A 209 -17.99 -13.48 3.82
CA SER A 209 -18.92 -13.54 2.66
C SER A 209 -18.23 -13.46 1.29
N GLU A 210 -17.02 -12.88 1.23
CA GLU A 210 -16.17 -12.82 0.02
C GLU A 210 -15.30 -14.08 -0.15
N GLY A 211 -15.45 -15.07 0.73
CA GLY A 211 -14.67 -16.30 0.77
C GLY A 211 -13.25 -16.13 1.31
N ILE A 212 -13.00 -15.08 2.11
CA ILE A 212 -11.72 -14.84 2.77
C ILE A 212 -11.83 -15.35 4.21
N SER A 213 -11.21 -16.48 4.49
CA SER A 213 -11.38 -17.19 5.76
C SER A 213 -10.98 -16.37 6.99
N GLN A 214 -11.81 -16.41 8.03
CA GLN A 214 -11.62 -15.75 9.31
C GLN A 214 -11.38 -16.81 10.40
N ILE A 215 -10.18 -16.84 10.99
CA ILE A 215 -9.80 -17.83 12.02
C ILE A 215 -9.49 -17.07 13.31
N ALA A 216 -10.14 -17.44 14.42
CA ALA A 216 -9.85 -16.85 15.72
C ALA A 216 -9.22 -17.86 16.69
N VAL A 217 -8.23 -17.41 17.44
CA VAL A 217 -7.53 -18.19 18.46
C VAL A 217 -7.57 -17.40 19.76
N VAL A 218 -8.46 -17.78 20.67
CA VAL A 218 -8.66 -17.12 21.96
C VAL A 218 -7.67 -17.68 22.98
N MET A 219 -6.64 -16.89 23.25
CA MET A 219 -5.49 -17.26 24.08
C MET A 219 -5.42 -16.41 25.35
N GLY A 220 -6.54 -15.86 25.78
CA GLY A 220 -6.69 -15.05 26.98
C GLY A 220 -8.08 -14.43 27.09
N SER A 221 -8.17 -13.27 27.74
CA SER A 221 -9.46 -12.58 27.91
C SER A 221 -9.99 -12.07 26.56
N CYS A 222 -11.31 -12.16 26.39
CA CYS A 222 -12.05 -11.66 25.24
C CYS A 222 -13.42 -11.13 25.73
N THR A 223 -13.46 -9.87 26.16
CA THR A 223 -14.61 -9.29 26.85
C THR A 223 -15.37 -8.25 26.01
N ALA A 224 -16.67 -8.13 26.26
CA ALA A 224 -17.57 -7.15 25.67
C ALA A 224 -17.53 -7.17 24.14
N GLY A 225 -17.27 -6.03 23.49
CA GLY A 225 -17.20 -5.99 22.03
C GLY A 225 -16.16 -6.96 21.47
N GLY A 226 -15.06 -7.23 22.18
CA GLY A 226 -14.02 -8.15 21.72
C GLY A 226 -14.53 -9.57 21.49
N ALA A 227 -15.58 -9.98 22.21
CA ALA A 227 -16.20 -11.31 22.11
C ALA A 227 -16.73 -11.62 20.70
N TYR A 228 -17.02 -10.59 19.89
CA TYR A 228 -17.45 -10.80 18.51
C TYR A 228 -16.33 -11.21 17.56
N VAL A 229 -15.05 -10.99 17.91
CA VAL A 229 -13.94 -11.47 17.06
C VAL A 229 -13.98 -13.00 16.90
N PRO A 230 -14.02 -13.81 17.98
CA PRO A 230 -14.21 -15.25 17.85
C PRO A 230 -15.64 -15.64 17.45
N ALA A 231 -16.69 -14.98 17.97
CA ALA A 231 -18.06 -15.38 17.67
C ALA A 231 -18.47 -15.17 16.19
N MET A 232 -17.72 -14.35 15.44
CA MET A 232 -17.96 -14.10 14.00
C MET A 232 -16.84 -14.64 13.10
N ALA A 233 -15.90 -15.41 13.65
CA ALA A 233 -14.92 -16.13 12.85
C ALA A 233 -15.58 -17.37 12.22
N ASP A 234 -15.03 -17.85 11.10
CA ASP A 234 -15.51 -19.07 10.44
C ASP A 234 -15.16 -20.32 11.26
N GLU A 235 -13.98 -20.30 11.89
CA GLU A 235 -13.55 -21.30 12.87
C GLU A 235 -12.83 -20.64 14.06
N SER A 236 -13.20 -21.05 15.26
CA SER A 236 -12.76 -20.50 16.53
C SER A 236 -12.13 -21.54 17.44
N ILE A 237 -10.92 -21.24 17.92
CA ILE A 237 -10.16 -22.05 18.87
C ILE A 237 -10.11 -21.33 20.21
N ILE A 238 -10.24 -22.05 21.32
CA ILE A 238 -10.10 -21.50 22.68
C ILE A 238 -9.16 -22.35 23.54
N VAL A 239 -8.26 -21.68 24.26
CA VAL A 239 -7.32 -22.34 25.19
C VAL A 239 -8.01 -22.58 26.54
N ALA A 240 -8.02 -23.82 26.99
CA ALA A 240 -8.59 -24.25 28.25
C ALA A 240 -7.99 -23.52 29.46
N LYS A 241 -8.84 -23.14 30.43
CA LYS A 241 -8.44 -22.49 31.69
C LYS A 241 -7.60 -21.21 31.50
N GLN A 242 -7.73 -20.57 30.35
CA GLN A 242 -6.94 -19.40 29.96
C GLN A 242 -7.75 -18.45 29.07
N GLY A 243 -8.34 -18.98 28.01
CA GLY A 243 -9.23 -18.27 27.11
C GLY A 243 -10.61 -18.07 27.75
N THR A 244 -11.14 -16.85 27.67
CA THR A 244 -12.50 -16.55 28.15
C THR A 244 -13.22 -15.62 27.19
N ILE A 245 -14.50 -15.87 26.91
CA ILE A 245 -15.34 -15.07 26.03
C ILE A 245 -16.63 -14.68 26.77
N PHE A 246 -16.97 -13.39 26.83
CA PHE A 246 -18.26 -12.95 27.38
C PHE A 246 -18.58 -11.52 26.97
N LEU A 247 -19.87 -11.21 26.83
CA LEU A 247 -20.34 -9.84 26.56
C LEU A 247 -20.23 -8.92 27.80
N ALA A 248 -20.34 -9.50 28.99
CA ALA A 248 -20.16 -8.82 30.25
C ALA A 248 -19.30 -9.70 31.14
N GLY A 249 -18.14 -9.21 31.57
CA GLY A 249 -17.29 -9.98 32.49
C GLY A 249 -17.86 -10.08 33.90
N PRO A 250 -17.28 -10.92 34.77
CA PRO A 250 -17.78 -11.14 36.12
C PRO A 250 -18.03 -9.85 36.94
N PRO A 251 -17.18 -8.80 36.86
CA PRO A 251 -17.46 -7.55 37.56
C PRO A 251 -18.77 -6.87 37.11
N LEU A 252 -19.07 -6.92 35.81
CA LEU A 252 -20.26 -6.29 35.25
C LEU A 252 -21.51 -7.14 35.50
N VAL A 253 -21.39 -8.47 35.43
CA VAL A 253 -22.48 -9.41 35.82
C VAL A 253 -22.86 -9.19 37.27
N LYS A 254 -21.87 -9.19 38.19
CA LYS A 254 -22.11 -8.93 39.60
C LYS A 254 -22.78 -7.58 39.84
N ALA A 255 -22.34 -6.53 39.14
CA ALA A 255 -22.93 -5.20 39.27
C ALA A 255 -24.37 -5.12 38.75
N ALA A 256 -24.71 -5.88 37.69
CA ALA A 256 -26.02 -5.83 37.05
C ALA A 256 -27.06 -6.77 37.69
N THR A 257 -26.66 -7.97 38.13
CA THR A 257 -27.59 -9.03 38.58
C THR A 257 -27.35 -9.47 40.03
N GLY A 258 -26.22 -9.11 40.63
CA GLY A 258 -25.79 -9.63 41.94
C GLY A 258 -25.17 -11.03 41.90
N GLU A 259 -25.14 -11.69 40.74
CA GLU A 259 -24.55 -13.01 40.57
C GLU A 259 -23.02 -12.97 40.73
N VAL A 260 -22.49 -13.93 41.50
CA VAL A 260 -21.04 -14.10 41.69
C VAL A 260 -20.63 -15.37 40.97
N ILE A 261 -19.95 -15.19 39.84
CA ILE A 261 -19.49 -16.28 38.97
C ILE A 261 -18.04 -16.04 38.58
N SER A 262 -17.24 -17.09 38.42
CA SER A 262 -15.86 -16.95 37.95
C SER A 262 -15.81 -16.70 36.43
N ALA A 263 -14.68 -16.21 35.93
CA ALA A 263 -14.50 -16.00 34.49
C ALA A 263 -14.54 -17.31 33.68
N GLU A 264 -14.04 -18.41 34.26
CA GLU A 264 -14.04 -19.74 33.63
C GLU A 264 -15.47 -20.32 33.56
N GLU A 265 -16.25 -20.19 34.64
CA GLU A 265 -17.65 -20.67 34.65
C GLU A 265 -18.55 -19.84 33.74
N LEU A 266 -18.31 -18.53 33.66
CA LEU A 266 -19.11 -17.60 32.86
C LEU A 266 -18.85 -17.73 31.35
N GLY A 267 -17.62 -18.02 30.95
CA GLY A 267 -17.19 -17.89 29.56
C GLY A 267 -15.92 -18.67 29.20
N GLY A 268 -15.58 -19.72 29.94
CA GLY A 268 -14.39 -20.54 29.70
C GLY A 268 -14.52 -21.47 28.50
N ALA A 269 -13.44 -22.21 28.24
CA ALA A 269 -13.35 -23.13 27.11
C ALA A 269 -14.37 -24.27 27.18
N ASP A 270 -14.61 -24.83 28.37
CA ASP A 270 -15.57 -25.92 28.55
C ASP A 270 -17.00 -25.46 28.22
N LEU A 271 -17.40 -24.27 28.66
CA LEU A 271 -18.71 -23.71 28.33
C LEU A 271 -18.88 -23.54 26.81
N HIS A 272 -17.91 -22.91 26.15
CA HIS A 272 -18.05 -22.55 24.74
C HIS A 272 -17.87 -23.71 23.76
N CYS A 273 -17.05 -24.71 24.09
CA CYS A 273 -16.90 -25.91 23.26
C CYS A 273 -17.94 -27.00 23.53
N ARG A 274 -18.51 -27.09 24.74
CA ARG A 274 -19.42 -28.21 25.09
C ARG A 274 -20.89 -27.81 25.15
N ILE A 275 -21.20 -26.56 25.46
CA ILE A 275 -22.56 -26.12 25.76
C ILE A 275 -23.03 -25.09 24.73
N SER A 276 -22.33 -23.95 24.61
CA SER A 276 -22.84 -22.84 23.80
C SER A 276 -22.52 -22.95 22.31
N GLY A 277 -21.45 -23.67 21.95
CA GLY A 277 -20.98 -23.77 20.56
C GLY A 277 -20.43 -22.46 19.99
N VAL A 278 -19.93 -21.55 20.83
CA VAL A 278 -19.31 -20.29 20.37
C VAL A 278 -17.90 -20.53 19.81
N THR A 279 -17.26 -21.62 20.22
CA THR A 279 -15.92 -22.01 19.78
C THR A 279 -15.91 -23.47 19.37
N ASP A 280 -15.29 -23.75 18.23
CA ASP A 280 -15.34 -25.06 17.58
C ASP A 280 -14.25 -26.02 18.08
N HIS A 281 -13.11 -25.47 18.51
CA HIS A 281 -11.93 -26.25 18.84
C HIS A 281 -11.40 -25.98 20.25
N TYR A 282 -11.30 -27.05 21.04
CA TYR A 282 -10.76 -27.01 22.40
C TYR A 282 -9.25 -27.27 22.41
N ALA A 283 -8.46 -26.28 22.83
CA ALA A 283 -7.00 -26.40 22.94
C ALA A 283 -6.55 -26.51 24.40
N SER A 284 -5.55 -27.33 24.67
CA SER A 284 -5.03 -27.56 26.03
C SER A 284 -4.01 -26.51 26.49
N ASN A 285 -3.35 -25.84 25.55
CA ASN A 285 -2.39 -24.76 25.77
C ASN A 285 -2.18 -23.97 24.47
N ASP A 286 -1.36 -22.92 24.55
CA ASP A 286 -1.02 -22.08 23.40
C ASP A 286 -0.44 -22.89 22.21
N GLU A 287 0.44 -23.85 22.46
CA GLU A 287 1.07 -24.65 21.40
C GLU A 287 0.05 -25.48 20.63
N HIS A 288 -0.84 -26.17 21.35
CA HIS A 288 -1.92 -26.94 20.75
C HIS A 288 -2.85 -26.03 19.94
N ALA A 289 -3.19 -24.84 20.45
CA ALA A 289 -4.03 -23.89 19.73
C ALA A 289 -3.41 -23.44 18.40
N LEU A 290 -2.11 -23.14 18.39
CA LEU A 290 -1.40 -22.75 17.17
C LEU A 290 -1.30 -23.91 16.17
N GLN A 291 -1.09 -25.14 16.64
CA GLN A 291 -1.13 -26.32 15.79
C GLN A 291 -2.50 -26.55 15.15
N THR A 292 -3.59 -26.33 15.91
CA THR A 292 -4.95 -26.42 15.38
C THR A 292 -5.21 -25.32 14.35
N ALA A 293 -4.78 -24.08 14.61
CA ALA A 293 -4.88 -22.99 13.63
C ALA A 293 -4.15 -23.34 12.31
N ARG A 294 -2.96 -23.97 12.39
CA ARG A 294 -2.24 -24.47 11.22
C ARG A 294 -3.04 -25.55 10.47
N LYS A 295 -3.72 -26.47 11.18
CA LYS A 295 -4.56 -27.50 10.54
C LYS A 295 -5.77 -26.91 9.82
N ILE A 296 -6.39 -25.86 10.39
CA ILE A 296 -7.48 -25.14 9.73
C ILE A 296 -6.99 -24.53 8.41
N VAL A 297 -5.82 -23.87 8.42
CA VAL A 297 -5.24 -23.28 7.20
C VAL A 297 -4.97 -24.34 6.12
N GLU A 298 -4.54 -25.54 6.52
CA GLU A 298 -4.30 -26.67 5.61
C GLU A 298 -5.58 -27.14 4.89
N THR A 299 -6.76 -26.97 5.50
CA THR A 299 -8.04 -27.39 4.95
C THR A 299 -8.79 -26.31 4.17
N LEU A 300 -8.25 -25.08 4.03
CA LEU A 300 -8.93 -23.98 3.33
C LEU A 300 -9.08 -24.20 1.81
N ASN A 301 -8.43 -25.22 1.23
CA ASN A 301 -8.48 -25.52 -0.20
C ASN A 301 -8.10 -24.32 -1.10
N LEU A 302 -7.12 -23.53 -0.66
CA LEU A 302 -6.65 -22.35 -1.38
C LEU A 302 -5.52 -22.69 -2.35
N SER A 303 -5.60 -22.13 -3.55
CA SER A 303 -4.54 -22.25 -4.56
C SER A 303 -4.32 -20.90 -5.23
N LYS A 304 -3.12 -20.34 -5.03
CA LYS A 304 -2.71 -19.07 -5.65
C LYS A 304 -2.36 -19.28 -7.12
N LYS A 305 -3.05 -18.56 -8.00
CA LYS A 305 -2.82 -18.58 -9.46
C LYS A 305 -2.59 -17.16 -9.94
N PRO A 306 -1.32 -16.69 -10.00
CA PRO A 306 -1.04 -15.32 -10.40
C PRO A 306 -1.33 -15.12 -11.89
N ASP A 307 -2.07 -14.07 -12.23
CA ASP A 307 -2.39 -13.67 -13.61
C ASP A 307 -1.24 -12.88 -14.29
N LEU A 308 0.01 -13.24 -13.98
CA LEU A 308 1.21 -12.57 -14.48
C LEU A 308 2.17 -13.55 -15.15
N LEU A 309 2.86 -13.09 -16.18
CA LEU A 309 3.98 -13.81 -16.78
C LEU A 309 5.22 -13.66 -15.87
N ILE A 310 5.34 -14.54 -14.87
CA ILE A 310 6.46 -14.53 -13.94
C ILE A 310 7.70 -15.14 -14.61
N LYS A 311 8.83 -14.40 -14.58
CA LYS A 311 10.13 -14.88 -15.05
C LYS A 311 10.92 -15.53 -13.91
N LYS A 312 12.02 -16.20 -14.24
CA LYS A 312 12.99 -16.64 -13.23
C LYS A 312 13.57 -15.41 -12.53
N PRO A 313 13.55 -15.33 -11.19
CA PRO A 313 14.19 -14.23 -10.46
C PRO A 313 15.69 -14.16 -10.74
N GLU A 314 16.22 -12.94 -10.85
CA GLU A 314 17.64 -12.64 -10.91
C GLU A 314 17.97 -11.55 -9.88
N GLU A 315 19.12 -11.65 -9.21
CA GLU A 315 19.57 -10.59 -8.30
C GLU A 315 19.98 -9.32 -9.08
N PRO A 316 19.89 -8.12 -8.48
CA PRO A 316 20.45 -6.91 -9.05
C PRO A 316 21.98 -7.04 -9.18
N LEU A 317 22.58 -6.32 -10.13
CA LEU A 317 24.03 -6.31 -10.33
C LEU A 317 24.78 -5.50 -9.27
N TYR A 318 24.08 -4.61 -8.57
CA TYR A 318 24.65 -3.68 -7.60
C TYR A 318 24.07 -3.93 -6.21
N SER A 319 24.88 -3.71 -5.18
CA SER A 319 24.49 -4.02 -3.79
C SER A 319 23.41 -3.06 -3.29
N ALA A 320 22.38 -3.62 -2.63
CA ALA A 320 21.36 -2.84 -1.94
C ALA A 320 21.93 -2.02 -0.76
N SER A 321 23.09 -2.41 -0.21
CA SER A 321 23.77 -1.66 0.86
C SER A 321 24.24 -0.27 0.41
N GLU A 322 24.38 -0.04 -0.90
CA GLU A 322 24.81 1.25 -1.45
C GLU A 322 23.69 2.31 -1.46
N LEU A 323 22.43 1.90 -1.22
CA LEU A 323 21.27 2.80 -1.27
C LEU A 323 21.40 3.98 -0.28
N GLY A 324 21.97 3.75 0.90
CA GLY A 324 22.21 4.80 1.89
C GLY A 324 23.19 5.87 1.40
N GLY A 325 24.28 5.46 0.76
CA GLY A 325 25.28 6.39 0.19
C GLY A 325 24.79 7.16 -1.04
N ILE A 326 23.82 6.62 -1.77
CA ILE A 326 23.19 7.30 -2.92
C ILE A 326 22.25 8.42 -2.48
N VAL A 327 21.38 8.12 -1.51
CA VAL A 327 20.26 9.03 -1.16
C VAL A 327 20.61 9.95 0.01
N GLY A 328 21.29 9.43 1.04
CA GLY A 328 21.62 10.19 2.25
C GLY A 328 20.41 10.72 3.02
N ASP A 329 20.66 11.65 3.94
CA ASP A 329 19.64 12.29 4.79
C ASP A 329 19.22 13.70 4.31
N ASN A 330 20.04 14.32 3.46
CA ASN A 330 19.84 15.69 3.03
C ASN A 330 18.89 15.78 1.83
N LEU A 331 17.61 16.02 2.11
CA LEU A 331 16.55 16.16 1.11
C LEU A 331 16.72 17.31 0.11
N ARG A 332 17.69 18.21 0.30
CA ARG A 332 17.99 19.30 -0.64
C ARG A 332 18.97 18.88 -1.73
N LYS A 333 19.77 17.82 -1.49
CA LYS A 333 20.70 17.28 -2.49
C LYS A 333 19.92 16.40 -3.47
N SER A 334 20.05 16.67 -4.76
CA SER A 334 19.50 15.81 -5.81
C SER A 334 20.36 14.56 -6.00
N PHE A 335 19.73 13.44 -6.33
CA PHE A 335 20.38 12.21 -6.76
C PHE A 335 19.62 11.64 -7.95
N ASP A 336 20.29 10.84 -8.78
CA ASP A 336 19.63 10.13 -9.88
C ASP A 336 18.91 8.89 -9.34
N VAL A 337 17.58 8.88 -9.43
CA VAL A 337 16.73 7.78 -8.96
C VAL A 337 16.97 6.47 -9.73
N LYS A 338 17.55 6.51 -10.94
CA LYS A 338 17.95 5.29 -11.66
C LYS A 338 18.98 4.48 -10.87
N ASN A 339 19.83 5.12 -10.07
CA ASN A 339 20.77 4.42 -9.19
C ASN A 339 20.05 3.62 -8.10
N VAL A 340 18.89 4.09 -7.62
CA VAL A 340 18.02 3.33 -6.71
C VAL A 340 17.35 2.17 -7.44
N ILE A 341 16.78 2.42 -8.62
CA ILE A 341 16.11 1.40 -9.45
C ILE A 341 17.08 0.25 -9.76
N ALA A 342 18.31 0.56 -10.15
CA ALA A 342 19.34 -0.43 -10.49
C ALA A 342 19.68 -1.41 -9.34
N ARG A 343 19.41 -1.04 -8.09
CA ARG A 343 19.68 -1.85 -6.89
C ARG A 343 18.46 -2.63 -6.37
N ILE A 344 17.28 -2.41 -6.97
CA ILE A 344 16.04 -3.09 -6.55
C ILE A 344 15.47 -4.01 -7.63
N VAL A 345 15.77 -3.80 -8.91
CA VAL A 345 15.22 -4.60 -10.02
C VAL A 345 16.13 -5.74 -10.47
N ASP A 346 15.54 -6.79 -11.02
CA ASP A 346 16.22 -8.01 -11.43
C ASP A 346 17.27 -7.74 -12.53
N GLY A 347 18.52 -8.14 -12.27
CA GLY A 347 19.65 -7.93 -13.17
C GLY A 347 19.94 -6.45 -13.48
N SER A 348 19.45 -5.52 -12.63
CA SER A 348 19.56 -4.07 -12.84
C SER A 348 19.02 -3.60 -14.20
N ARG A 349 18.05 -4.33 -14.79
CA ARG A 349 17.46 -4.02 -16.09
C ARG A 349 16.22 -3.15 -15.97
N PHE A 350 16.19 -2.06 -16.73
CA PHE A 350 15.10 -1.11 -16.75
C PHE A 350 14.83 -0.61 -18.16
N GLU A 351 13.61 -0.85 -18.65
CA GLU A 351 13.15 -0.38 -19.96
C GLU A 351 12.44 0.96 -19.79
N GLU A 352 13.20 2.04 -19.96
CA GLU A 352 12.68 3.38 -19.73
C GLU A 352 11.68 3.81 -20.80
N PHE A 353 10.51 4.26 -20.35
CA PHE A 353 9.46 4.83 -21.18
C PHE A 353 9.62 6.35 -21.24
N LYS A 354 9.59 6.92 -22.46
CA LYS A 354 9.72 8.37 -22.69
C LYS A 354 10.96 8.96 -21.99
N GLU A 355 12.11 8.33 -22.15
CA GLU A 355 13.37 8.72 -21.48
C GLU A 355 13.68 10.23 -21.63
N LEU A 356 13.51 10.79 -22.83
CA LEU A 356 13.87 12.18 -23.14
C LEU A 356 12.73 13.20 -22.91
N TYR A 357 11.57 12.77 -22.40
CA TYR A 357 10.40 13.64 -22.19
C TYR A 357 9.98 13.61 -20.72
N GLY A 358 9.75 14.78 -20.10
CA GLY A 358 9.38 14.86 -18.68
C GLY A 358 10.42 14.19 -17.77
N THR A 359 11.70 14.53 -17.94
CA THR A 359 12.86 13.84 -17.33
C THR A 359 12.91 13.92 -15.79
N THR A 360 12.08 14.75 -15.17
CA THR A 360 11.91 14.80 -13.71
C THR A 360 11.02 13.70 -13.15
N LEU A 361 10.38 12.90 -14.02
CA LEU A 361 9.67 11.68 -13.65
C LEU A 361 10.18 10.52 -14.53
N ILE A 362 10.88 9.59 -13.90
CA ILE A 362 11.37 8.38 -14.54
C ILE A 362 10.24 7.35 -14.52
N THR A 363 9.94 6.78 -15.68
CA THR A 363 8.92 5.74 -15.82
C THR A 363 9.46 4.61 -16.67
N GLY A 364 9.19 3.36 -16.34
CA GLY A 364 9.67 2.25 -17.15
C GLY A 364 9.31 0.89 -16.59
N PHE A 365 9.55 -0.14 -17.40
CA PHE A 365 9.24 -1.53 -17.04
C PHE A 365 10.48 -2.24 -16.50
N ALA A 366 10.26 -3.10 -15.50
CA ALA A 366 11.28 -3.95 -14.92
C ALA A 366 10.69 -5.28 -14.43
N HIS A 367 11.52 -6.13 -13.86
CA HIS A 367 11.08 -7.27 -13.07
C HIS A 367 11.65 -7.17 -11.65
N LEU A 368 10.89 -7.65 -10.66
CA LEU A 368 11.31 -7.72 -9.27
C LEU A 368 10.92 -9.10 -8.73
N TYR A 369 11.91 -9.91 -8.36
CA TYR A 369 11.71 -11.36 -8.07
C TYR A 369 10.91 -12.08 -9.17
N GLY A 370 11.20 -11.76 -10.44
CA GLY A 370 10.52 -12.32 -11.59
C GLY A 370 9.14 -11.74 -11.89
N TYR A 371 8.53 -10.96 -11.00
CA TYR A 371 7.26 -10.29 -11.25
C TYR A 371 7.45 -9.09 -12.18
N PRO A 372 6.70 -8.95 -13.28
CA PRO A 372 6.75 -7.74 -14.09
C PRO A 372 6.18 -6.55 -13.31
N VAL A 373 6.85 -5.41 -13.37
CA VAL A 373 6.45 -4.18 -12.66
C VAL A 373 6.64 -2.95 -13.54
N GLY A 374 5.75 -1.97 -13.37
CA GLY A 374 5.95 -0.62 -13.88
C GLY A 374 6.41 0.29 -12.74
N ILE A 375 7.51 1.00 -12.93
CA ILE A 375 8.06 1.91 -11.92
C ILE A 375 7.77 3.35 -12.32
N VAL A 376 7.32 4.16 -11.36
CA VAL A 376 7.13 5.61 -11.48
C VAL A 376 7.92 6.28 -10.36
N ALA A 377 9.00 6.98 -10.70
CA ALA A 377 9.99 7.45 -9.74
C ALA A 377 10.34 8.92 -9.96
N ASN A 378 10.31 9.72 -8.88
CA ASN A 378 10.66 11.14 -8.98
C ASN A 378 12.17 11.33 -9.14
N ASN A 379 12.55 12.26 -10.01
CA ASN A 379 13.92 12.71 -10.24
C ASN A 379 14.00 14.25 -10.25
N GLY A 380 13.08 14.91 -9.51
CA GLY A 380 12.93 16.35 -9.47
C GLY A 380 11.47 16.79 -9.26
N ILE A 381 11.22 18.10 -9.45
CA ILE A 381 9.88 18.69 -9.42
C ILE A 381 9.01 18.22 -10.58
N LEU A 382 7.69 18.15 -10.40
CA LEU A 382 6.78 17.74 -11.47
C LEU A 382 6.40 18.93 -12.37
N PHE A 383 6.64 18.77 -13.68
CA PHE A 383 6.13 19.66 -14.72
C PHE A 383 4.90 19.06 -15.40
N SER A 384 4.26 19.84 -16.28
CA SER A 384 3.14 19.38 -17.12
C SER A 384 3.49 18.11 -17.90
N GLU A 385 4.69 18.07 -18.50
CA GLU A 385 5.22 16.96 -19.28
C GLU A 385 5.38 15.72 -18.41
N SER A 386 5.89 15.88 -17.19
CA SER A 386 6.05 14.81 -16.20
C SER A 386 4.70 14.19 -15.84
N ALA A 387 3.68 15.01 -15.61
CA ALA A 387 2.33 14.53 -15.30
C ALA A 387 1.68 13.80 -16.49
N LEU A 388 1.83 14.32 -17.71
CA LEU A 388 1.33 13.68 -18.93
C LEU A 388 2.04 12.35 -19.21
N LYS A 389 3.36 12.28 -18.98
CA LYS A 389 4.14 11.04 -19.05
C LYS A 389 3.66 10.02 -18.02
N GLY A 390 3.52 10.44 -16.76
CA GLY A 390 3.05 9.59 -15.67
C GLY A 390 1.66 9.02 -15.92
N ALA A 391 0.70 9.87 -16.34
CA ALA A 391 -0.65 9.44 -16.68
C ALA A 391 -0.65 8.36 -17.77
N HIS A 392 0.01 8.62 -18.90
CA HIS A 392 0.09 7.65 -20.00
C HIS A 392 0.76 6.34 -19.56
N PHE A 393 1.85 6.40 -18.79
CA PHE A 393 2.53 5.19 -18.32
C PHE A 393 1.65 4.34 -17.39
N ILE A 394 0.93 4.97 -16.45
CA ILE A 394 0.00 4.28 -15.55
C ILE A 394 -1.13 3.61 -16.36
N GLU A 395 -1.66 4.29 -17.38
CA GLU A 395 -2.67 3.72 -18.27
C GLU A 395 -2.15 2.48 -19.02
N LEU A 396 -0.90 2.52 -19.50
CA LEU A 396 -0.26 1.35 -20.15
C LEU A 396 -0.10 0.18 -19.19
N CYS A 397 0.36 0.42 -17.95
CA CYS A 397 0.45 -0.62 -16.93
C CYS A 397 -0.92 -1.20 -16.60
N ALA A 398 -1.93 -0.35 -16.43
CA ALA A 398 -3.30 -0.75 -16.14
C ALA A 398 -3.92 -1.57 -17.29
N GLN A 399 -3.66 -1.20 -18.55
CA GLN A 399 -4.10 -1.96 -19.72
C GLN A 399 -3.46 -3.35 -19.79
N ARG A 400 -2.18 -3.46 -19.40
CA ARG A 400 -1.40 -4.71 -19.43
C ARG A 400 -1.56 -5.56 -18.17
N GLY A 401 -2.28 -5.08 -17.15
CA GLY A 401 -2.40 -5.75 -15.86
C GLY A 401 -1.08 -5.79 -15.07
N ILE A 402 -0.17 -4.84 -15.29
CA ILE A 402 1.15 -4.79 -14.65
C ILE A 402 1.07 -3.99 -13.33
N PRO A 403 1.50 -4.54 -12.18
CA PRO A 403 1.63 -3.82 -10.93
C PRO A 403 2.49 -2.56 -11.03
N LEU A 404 2.14 -1.52 -10.27
CA LEU A 404 2.85 -0.24 -10.22
C LEU A 404 3.63 -0.08 -8.92
N ILE A 405 4.87 0.40 -9.02
CA ILE A 405 5.71 0.79 -7.89
C ILE A 405 6.01 2.29 -8.01
N PHE A 406 5.65 3.04 -6.97
CA PHE A 406 5.93 4.48 -6.85
C PHE A 406 7.11 4.71 -5.91
N LEU A 407 8.15 5.39 -6.40
CA LEU A 407 9.28 5.85 -5.59
C LEU A 407 9.16 7.35 -5.39
N GLN A 408 8.70 7.77 -4.21
CA GLN A 408 8.43 9.18 -3.93
C GLN A 408 9.69 9.91 -3.43
N ASN A 409 10.08 10.93 -4.19
CA ASN A 409 11.02 11.96 -3.77
C ASN A 409 10.60 13.28 -4.42
N ILE A 410 9.52 13.86 -3.90
CA ILE A 410 8.81 14.97 -4.53
C ILE A 410 8.65 16.16 -3.59
N THR A 411 9.06 17.33 -4.07
CA THR A 411 8.90 18.64 -3.41
C THR A 411 7.65 19.39 -3.86
N GLY A 412 7.06 19.00 -5.00
CA GLY A 412 5.81 19.56 -5.51
C GLY A 412 5.81 19.70 -7.04
N PHE A 413 4.78 20.39 -7.53
CA PHE A 413 4.70 20.81 -8.94
C PHE A 413 5.44 22.14 -9.15
N MET A 414 5.85 22.40 -10.39
CA MET A 414 6.35 23.72 -10.78
C MET A 414 5.28 24.79 -10.51
N VAL A 415 5.71 25.97 -10.06
CA VAL A 415 4.81 27.11 -9.78
C VAL A 415 5.16 28.29 -10.68
N GLY A 416 4.18 29.15 -10.98
CA GLY A 416 4.39 30.38 -11.74
C GLY A 416 3.35 30.57 -12.85
N SER A 417 3.20 31.81 -13.32
CA SER A 417 2.17 32.18 -14.31
C SER A 417 2.27 31.39 -15.61
N SER A 418 3.49 31.10 -16.09
CA SER A 418 3.71 30.28 -17.29
C SER A 418 3.28 28.81 -17.10
N ALA A 419 3.53 28.24 -15.91
CA ALA A 419 3.10 26.88 -15.59
C ALA A 419 1.57 26.78 -15.52
N GLU A 420 0.92 27.77 -14.88
CA GLU A 420 -0.54 27.85 -14.80
C GLU A 420 -1.18 28.05 -16.18
N ALA A 421 -0.69 29.00 -16.98
CA ALA A 421 -1.16 29.23 -18.35
C ALA A 421 -0.93 28.01 -19.25
N GLY A 422 0.18 27.27 -19.05
CA GLY A 422 0.47 25.99 -19.70
C GLY A 422 -0.41 24.83 -19.23
N GLY A 423 -1.30 25.05 -18.26
CA GLY A 423 -2.26 24.07 -17.79
C GLY A 423 -1.69 23.01 -16.85
N ILE A 424 -0.72 23.36 -16.01
CA ILE A 424 -0.13 22.42 -15.05
C ILE A 424 -1.17 21.75 -14.15
N ALA A 425 -2.20 22.50 -13.72
CA ALA A 425 -3.30 21.96 -12.94
C ALA A 425 -4.07 20.84 -13.69
N LYS A 426 -4.51 21.10 -14.93
CA LYS A 426 -5.23 20.10 -15.75
C LYS A 426 -4.33 18.94 -16.19
N ASN A 427 -3.01 19.10 -16.22
CA ASN A 427 -2.07 18.03 -16.52
C ASN A 427 -1.79 17.16 -15.29
N GLY A 428 -1.57 17.76 -14.13
CA GLY A 428 -1.51 17.07 -12.84
C GLY A 428 -2.79 16.28 -12.55
N ALA A 429 -3.96 16.85 -12.83
CA ALA A 429 -5.24 16.18 -12.67
C ALA A 429 -5.36 14.88 -13.49
N LYS A 430 -4.74 14.79 -14.68
CA LYS A 430 -4.72 13.55 -15.48
C LYS A 430 -3.92 12.45 -14.77
N MET A 431 -2.75 12.80 -14.23
CA MET A 431 -1.93 11.85 -13.47
C MET A 431 -2.67 11.35 -12.23
N VAL A 432 -3.29 12.26 -11.47
CA VAL A 432 -4.09 11.91 -10.28
C VAL A 432 -5.28 11.03 -10.66
N THR A 433 -5.97 11.33 -11.77
CA THR A 433 -7.04 10.48 -12.31
C THR A 433 -6.53 9.08 -12.64
N ALA A 434 -5.39 8.99 -13.34
CA ALA A 434 -4.77 7.71 -13.69
C ALA A 434 -4.42 6.88 -12.44
N VAL A 435 -3.80 7.49 -11.43
CA VAL A 435 -3.48 6.85 -10.15
C VAL A 435 -4.74 6.38 -9.41
N SER A 436 -5.78 7.21 -9.36
CA SER A 436 -7.02 6.93 -8.63
C SER A 436 -7.79 5.77 -9.25
N CYS A 437 -7.89 5.75 -10.59
CA CYS A 437 -8.67 4.75 -11.31
C CYS A 437 -7.92 3.44 -11.50
N ALA A 438 -6.58 3.44 -11.51
CA ALA A 438 -5.79 2.22 -11.68
C ALA A 438 -6.11 1.17 -10.60
N LYS A 439 -6.57 0.01 -11.06
CA LYS A 439 -6.96 -1.16 -10.25
C LYS A 439 -5.89 -2.25 -10.17
N VAL A 440 -4.82 -2.14 -10.95
CA VAL A 440 -3.62 -2.97 -10.76
C VAL A 440 -3.04 -2.75 -9.35
N PRO A 441 -2.33 -3.72 -8.76
CA PRO A 441 -1.68 -3.51 -7.47
C PRO A 441 -0.72 -2.32 -7.53
N LYS A 442 -0.85 -1.39 -6.57
CA LYS A 442 0.00 -0.20 -6.42
C LYS A 442 0.77 -0.32 -5.12
N LEU A 443 2.09 -0.18 -5.18
CA LEU A 443 2.99 -0.15 -4.03
C LEU A 443 3.73 1.19 -4.00
N THR A 444 3.89 1.78 -2.83
CA THR A 444 4.55 3.09 -2.68
C THR A 444 5.69 3.00 -1.68
N VAL A 445 6.84 3.57 -2.01
CA VAL A 445 7.97 3.76 -1.09
C VAL A 445 8.36 5.23 -1.11
N ILE A 446 8.30 5.89 0.04
CA ILE A 446 8.81 7.26 0.20
C ILE A 446 10.29 7.19 0.52
N ILE A 447 11.12 7.53 -0.47
CA ILE A 447 12.59 7.48 -0.39
C ILE A 447 13.23 8.84 -0.09
N GLY A 448 12.43 9.90 -0.09
CA GLY A 448 12.87 11.27 0.20
C GLY A 448 11.70 12.17 0.61
N GLY A 449 11.48 13.26 -0.12
CA GLY A 449 10.35 14.17 0.14
C GLY A 449 9.00 13.60 -0.33
N SER A 450 7.93 13.89 0.42
CA SER A 450 6.55 13.71 -0.01
C SER A 450 5.74 14.93 0.36
N PHE A 451 5.77 15.94 -0.51
CA PHE A 451 5.22 17.26 -0.23
C PHE A 451 4.07 17.64 -1.17
N GLY A 452 3.02 18.22 -0.59
CA GLY A 452 1.90 18.85 -1.31
C GLY A 452 1.23 17.94 -2.33
N ALA A 453 0.82 18.54 -3.47
CA ALA A 453 0.13 17.81 -4.54
C ALA A 453 0.98 16.70 -5.20
N GLY A 454 2.31 16.73 -5.01
CA GLY A 454 3.20 15.66 -5.46
C GLY A 454 2.91 14.32 -4.79
N ASN A 455 2.54 14.33 -3.49
CA ASN A 455 2.09 13.15 -2.75
C ASN A 455 0.91 12.47 -3.47
N TYR A 456 -0.01 13.27 -4.00
CA TYR A 456 -1.24 12.79 -4.64
C TYR A 456 -0.96 12.12 -5.98
N GLY A 457 -0.21 12.80 -6.84
CA GLY A 457 0.18 12.28 -8.16
C GLY A 457 1.07 11.03 -8.07
N MET A 458 1.76 10.82 -6.95
CA MET A 458 2.66 9.68 -6.75
C MET A 458 2.06 8.55 -5.89
N CYS A 459 0.73 8.45 -5.81
CA CYS A 459 0.02 7.39 -5.09
C CYS A 459 0.32 7.37 -3.57
N GLY A 460 0.19 8.54 -2.92
CA GLY A 460 0.22 8.66 -1.46
C GLY A 460 -0.94 7.95 -0.77
N ARG A 461 -1.01 8.04 0.56
CA ARG A 461 -1.91 7.22 1.41
C ARG A 461 -3.39 7.29 1.00
N ALA A 462 -3.86 8.43 0.52
CA ALA A 462 -5.26 8.64 0.12
C ALA A 462 -5.66 7.95 -1.20
N TYR A 463 -4.69 7.39 -1.95
CA TYR A 463 -4.92 6.76 -3.26
C TYR A 463 -4.92 5.23 -3.20
N SER A 464 -5.05 4.69 -1.98
CA SER A 464 -5.13 3.26 -1.66
C SER A 464 -4.07 2.42 -2.37
N PRO A 465 -2.76 2.71 -2.18
CA PRO A 465 -1.75 1.71 -2.48
C PRO A 465 -1.98 0.50 -1.56
N ARG A 466 -1.77 -0.71 -2.09
CA ARG A 466 -1.89 -1.95 -1.31
C ARG A 466 -0.96 -1.91 -0.10
N PHE A 467 0.22 -1.31 -0.28
CA PHE A 467 1.16 -1.02 0.78
C PHE A 467 1.90 0.30 0.51
N LEU A 468 2.20 1.04 1.58
CA LEU A 468 3.02 2.25 1.53
C LEU A 468 4.07 2.19 2.64
N TRP A 469 5.36 2.30 2.29
CA TRP A 469 6.46 2.39 3.26
C TRP A 469 7.20 3.71 3.18
N MET A 470 7.95 4.01 4.24
CA MET A 470 8.87 5.14 4.29
C MET A 470 10.29 4.69 4.59
N TRP A 471 11.27 5.42 4.07
CA TRP A 471 12.65 5.33 4.53
C TRP A 471 12.91 6.22 5.74
N PRO A 472 13.99 5.99 6.52
CA PRO A 472 14.27 6.73 7.74
C PRO A 472 14.62 8.22 7.51
N ASN A 473 15.11 8.56 6.32
CA ASN A 473 15.41 9.94 5.91
C ASN A 473 14.20 10.69 5.38
N ALA A 474 13.11 10.01 5.02
CA ALA A 474 11.99 10.60 4.34
C ALA A 474 11.32 11.72 5.16
N ARG A 475 10.61 12.64 4.49
CA ARG A 475 9.77 13.64 5.16
C ARG A 475 8.45 13.80 4.42
N ILE A 476 7.36 13.95 5.18
CA ILE A 476 6.01 14.09 4.63
C ILE A 476 5.30 15.30 5.25
N SER A 477 4.79 16.22 4.43
CA SER A 477 3.97 17.33 4.92
C SER A 477 3.22 18.01 3.77
N VAL A 478 2.33 18.95 4.09
CA VAL A 478 1.60 19.72 3.08
C VAL A 478 2.52 20.58 2.21
N MET A 479 3.64 21.06 2.77
CA MET A 479 4.72 21.77 2.08
C MET A 479 5.98 21.78 2.96
N GLY A 480 7.13 22.17 2.42
CA GLY A 480 8.37 22.25 3.20
C GLY A 480 8.27 23.26 4.35
N GLY A 481 8.88 22.96 5.51
CA GLY A 481 8.76 23.80 6.71
C GLY A 481 9.25 25.25 6.51
N GLU A 482 10.34 25.44 5.76
CA GLU A 482 10.86 26.77 5.42
C GLU A 482 9.88 27.56 4.53
N GLN A 483 9.21 26.87 3.59
CA GLN A 483 8.20 27.48 2.73
C GLN A 483 6.97 27.91 3.55
N ALA A 484 6.47 27.02 4.43
CA ALA A 484 5.35 27.32 5.30
C ALA A 484 5.64 28.51 6.23
N ALA A 485 6.82 28.51 6.86
CA ALA A 485 7.25 29.59 7.74
C ALA A 485 7.34 30.93 7.00
N SER A 486 7.90 30.94 5.79
CA SER A 486 8.03 32.13 4.96
C SER A 486 6.68 32.68 4.50
N VAL A 487 5.76 31.83 4.02
CA VAL A 487 4.42 32.26 3.59
C VAL A 487 3.60 32.80 4.76
N LEU A 488 3.60 32.12 5.91
CA LEU A 488 2.87 32.58 7.10
C LEU A 488 3.44 33.90 7.65
N ALA A 489 4.77 34.06 7.62
CA ALA A 489 5.41 35.31 8.02
C ALA A 489 4.97 36.46 7.10
N GLN A 490 4.95 36.24 5.77
CA GLN A 490 4.52 37.24 4.81
C GLN A 490 3.06 37.66 5.02
N ILE A 491 2.13 36.70 5.12
CA ILE A 491 0.70 36.99 5.34
C ILE A 491 0.51 37.80 6.62
N ARG A 492 1.22 37.44 7.69
CA ARG A 492 1.11 38.13 8.97
C ARG A 492 1.67 39.55 8.91
N LYS A 493 2.82 39.75 8.25
CA LYS A 493 3.39 41.08 7.98
C LYS A 493 2.40 41.96 7.21
N GLU A 494 1.79 41.44 6.14
CA GLU A 494 0.82 42.19 5.34
C GLU A 494 -0.45 42.54 6.14
N ALA A 495 -0.95 41.62 6.96
CA ALA A 495 -2.10 41.85 7.82
C ALA A 495 -1.82 42.91 8.91
N GLU A 496 -0.63 42.89 9.51
CA GLU A 496 -0.22 43.86 10.53
C GLU A 496 0.08 45.24 9.93
N ALA A 497 0.73 45.30 8.76
CA ALA A 497 0.97 46.53 8.02
C ALA A 497 -0.34 47.26 7.69
N LYS A 498 -1.40 46.51 7.32
CA LYS A 498 -2.75 47.05 7.08
C LYS A 498 -3.43 47.57 8.36
N LYS A 499 -3.19 46.95 9.52
CA LYS A 499 -3.82 47.34 10.80
C LYS A 499 -3.13 48.50 11.49
N LYS A 500 -1.80 48.62 11.40
CA LYS A 500 -1.00 49.54 12.22
C LYS A 500 -0.30 50.67 11.45
N LYS A 501 -0.75 51.00 10.23
CA LYS A 501 -0.18 52.10 9.40
C LYS A 501 1.36 52.06 9.29
N GLY A 502 1.90 50.95 8.78
CA GLY A 502 3.29 50.90 8.28
C GLY A 502 4.36 50.37 9.25
N GLU A 503 3.98 49.69 10.33
CA GLU A 503 4.95 48.96 11.17
C GLU A 503 5.50 47.76 10.38
N THR A 504 6.81 47.76 10.09
CA THR A 504 7.52 46.67 9.40
C THR A 504 8.28 45.82 10.41
N TRP A 505 8.12 44.50 10.35
CA TRP A 505 8.90 43.58 11.19
C TRP A 505 10.39 43.72 10.91
N SER A 506 11.19 43.75 11.98
CA SER A 506 12.63 43.51 11.89
C SER A 506 12.93 42.07 11.43
N MET A 507 14.16 41.84 10.97
CA MET A 507 14.62 40.50 10.60
C MET A 507 14.57 39.52 11.79
N GLU A 508 14.87 40.01 13.00
CA GLU A 508 14.85 39.19 14.23
C GLU A 508 13.43 38.77 14.62
N GLU A 509 12.44 39.67 14.51
CA GLU A 509 11.04 39.35 14.78
C GLU A 509 10.48 38.33 13.77
N GLU A 510 10.86 38.47 12.50
CA GLU A 510 10.51 37.51 11.47
C GLU A 510 11.09 36.13 11.77
N GLU A 511 12.38 36.06 12.11
CA GLU A 511 13.05 34.80 12.43
C GLU A 511 12.47 34.15 13.69
N LYS A 512 12.15 34.95 14.71
CA LYS A 512 11.47 34.49 15.94
C LYS A 512 10.08 33.92 15.65
N PHE A 513 9.37 34.45 14.65
CA PHE A 513 8.09 33.91 14.20
C PHE A 513 8.24 32.63 13.35
N LYS A 514 9.23 32.59 12.45
CA LYS A 514 9.48 31.46 11.55
C LYS A 514 9.99 30.21 12.27
N LYS A 515 10.89 30.39 13.25
CA LYS A 515 11.54 29.28 13.97
C LYS A 515 10.57 28.21 14.51
N PRO A 516 9.55 28.54 15.33
CA PRO A 516 8.63 27.54 15.87
C PRO A 516 7.80 26.82 14.77
N ILE A 517 7.52 27.50 13.65
CA ILE A 517 6.83 26.87 12.52
C ILE A 517 7.73 25.83 11.85
N ARG A 518 9.01 26.15 11.63
CA ARG A 518 9.96 25.19 11.04
C ARG A 518 10.17 23.98 11.94
N GLU A 519 10.33 24.19 13.24
CA GLU A 519 10.47 23.11 14.22
C GLU A 519 9.24 22.21 14.24
N ARG A 520 8.03 22.79 14.21
CA ARG A 520 6.79 22.02 14.13
C ARG A 520 6.72 21.15 12.88
N PHE A 521 7.04 21.70 11.72
CA PHE A 521 7.02 20.96 10.45
C PHE A 521 8.08 19.85 10.40
N GLU A 522 9.25 20.05 11.02
CA GLU A 522 10.27 19.01 11.11
C GLU A 522 9.78 17.84 11.99
N VAL A 523 9.14 18.14 13.13
CA VAL A 523 8.58 17.12 14.03
C VAL A 523 7.42 16.38 13.38
N GLU A 524 6.44 17.09 12.84
CA GLU A 524 5.23 16.50 12.24
C GLU A 524 5.54 15.77 10.92
N GLY A 525 6.61 16.18 10.22
CA GLY A 525 7.03 15.54 8.98
C GLY A 525 7.99 14.37 9.14
N HIS A 526 8.47 14.11 10.35
CA HIS A 526 9.41 13.01 10.64
C HIS A 526 8.75 11.63 10.42
N PRO A 527 9.47 10.62 9.88
CA PRO A 527 8.92 9.28 9.65
C PRO A 527 8.31 8.63 10.89
N TYR A 528 8.90 8.85 12.06
CA TYR A 528 8.36 8.34 13.33
C TYR A 528 7.00 8.95 13.68
N PHE A 529 6.77 10.23 13.36
CA PHE A 529 5.48 10.88 13.58
C PHE A 529 4.40 10.31 12.66
N SER A 530 4.76 10.08 11.40
CA SER A 530 3.94 9.46 10.35
C SER A 530 3.54 8.02 10.71
N SER A 531 4.54 7.18 11.01
CA SER A 531 4.34 5.75 11.27
C SER A 531 3.62 5.49 12.60
N ALA A 532 3.81 6.37 13.60
CA ALA A 532 3.02 6.36 14.84
C ALA A 532 1.51 6.56 14.60
N ARG A 533 1.14 7.20 13.48
CA ARG A 533 -0.24 7.53 13.08
C ARG A 533 -0.73 6.70 11.91
N LEU A 534 0.02 5.72 11.41
CA LEU A 534 -0.36 4.86 10.28
C LEU A 534 -0.65 5.64 8.98
N TRP A 535 0.12 6.68 8.69
CA TRP A 535 0.13 7.26 7.34
C TRP A 535 0.92 6.40 6.36
N ASP A 536 1.79 5.55 6.90
CA ASP A 536 2.53 4.47 6.26
C ASP A 536 2.30 3.15 6.99
N ASP A 537 2.65 2.05 6.33
CA ASP A 537 2.58 0.69 6.84
C ASP A 537 3.90 0.24 7.50
N GLY A 538 4.85 1.17 7.68
CA GLY A 538 6.13 0.92 8.36
C GLY A 538 7.29 1.69 7.74
N ILE A 539 8.31 1.91 8.58
CA ILE A 539 9.60 2.43 8.15
C ILE A 539 10.52 1.24 7.91
N ILE A 540 11.19 1.23 6.77
CA ILE A 540 12.08 0.13 6.37
C ILE A 540 13.50 0.62 6.20
N ASN A 541 14.47 -0.26 6.46
CA ASN A 541 15.85 -0.02 6.05
C ASN A 541 15.88 0.08 4.51
N PRO A 542 16.52 1.12 3.92
CA PRO A 542 16.65 1.24 2.47
C PRO A 542 17.12 -0.04 1.79
N ALA A 543 18.07 -0.76 2.39
CA ALA A 543 18.61 -2.01 1.86
C ALA A 543 17.57 -3.15 1.75
N ASP A 544 16.53 -3.13 2.59
CA ASP A 544 15.46 -4.14 2.60
C ASP A 544 14.36 -3.87 1.56
N THR A 545 14.39 -2.72 0.86
CA THR A 545 13.33 -2.28 -0.06
C THR A 545 12.96 -3.35 -1.09
N ARG A 546 13.95 -4.00 -1.71
CA ARG A 546 13.72 -5.07 -2.69
C ARG A 546 12.94 -6.24 -2.08
N LYS A 547 13.39 -6.72 -0.91
CA LYS A 547 12.77 -7.85 -0.20
C LYS A 547 11.34 -7.52 0.22
N VAL A 548 11.12 -6.34 0.78
CA VAL A 548 9.79 -5.86 1.21
C VAL A 548 8.83 -5.78 0.02
N LEU A 549 9.26 -5.16 -1.10
CA LEU A 549 8.47 -5.09 -2.33
C LEU A 549 8.18 -6.49 -2.89
N GLY A 550 9.14 -7.41 -2.84
CA GLY A 550 8.95 -8.79 -3.29
C GLY A 550 7.88 -9.55 -2.51
N LEU A 551 7.93 -9.45 -1.18
CA LEU A 551 6.93 -10.06 -0.29
C LEU A 551 5.54 -9.46 -0.51
N ALA A 552 5.48 -8.14 -0.65
CA ALA A 552 4.21 -7.46 -0.89
C ALA A 552 3.62 -7.75 -2.27
N LEU A 553 4.43 -7.75 -3.35
CA LEU A 553 3.98 -8.16 -4.68
C LEU A 553 3.43 -9.57 -4.64
N SER A 554 4.14 -10.51 -4.01
CA SER A 554 3.61 -11.86 -3.77
C SER A 554 2.24 -11.78 -3.09
N ALA A 555 2.11 -11.12 -1.94
CA ALA A 555 0.85 -11.03 -1.21
C ALA A 555 -0.31 -10.49 -2.07
N THR A 556 -0.07 -9.45 -2.88
CA THR A 556 -1.09 -8.85 -3.76
C THR A 556 -1.66 -9.81 -4.81
N LEU A 557 -0.89 -10.84 -5.19
CA LEU A 557 -1.28 -11.82 -6.21
C LEU A 557 -2.13 -12.98 -5.67
N ASN A 558 -2.54 -12.94 -4.40
CA ASN A 558 -3.64 -13.79 -3.92
C ASN A 558 -5.00 -13.24 -4.40
N ALA A 559 -5.08 -11.95 -4.72
CA ALA A 559 -6.21 -11.33 -5.40
C ALA A 559 -6.01 -11.34 -6.93
N PRO A 560 -7.10 -11.51 -7.72
CA PRO A 560 -7.03 -11.33 -9.16
C PRO A 560 -6.73 -9.87 -9.52
N ILE A 561 -6.03 -9.65 -10.63
CA ILE A 561 -5.78 -8.29 -11.11
C ILE A 561 -7.03 -7.75 -11.80
N GLU A 562 -7.66 -6.77 -11.17
CA GLU A 562 -8.87 -6.14 -11.69
C GLU A 562 -8.60 -5.31 -12.97
N LYS A 563 -9.53 -5.39 -13.92
CA LYS A 563 -9.48 -4.54 -15.11
C LYS A 563 -9.80 -3.09 -14.75
N THR A 564 -8.93 -2.19 -15.16
CA THR A 564 -9.16 -0.76 -14.99
C THR A 564 -10.07 -0.22 -16.09
N ARG A 565 -11.04 0.62 -15.71
CA ARG A 565 -11.83 1.44 -16.64
C ARG A 565 -11.54 2.90 -16.33
N PHE A 566 -10.81 3.57 -17.22
CA PHE A 566 -10.70 5.03 -17.19
C PHE A 566 -11.96 5.64 -17.83
N VAL A 567 -12.35 6.84 -17.38
CA VAL A 567 -13.59 7.50 -17.80
C VAL A 567 -13.64 7.64 -19.32
N LYS A 568 -14.77 7.22 -19.92
CA LYS A 568 -15.12 7.49 -21.32
C LYS A 568 -15.75 8.88 -21.41
N LYS A 569 -15.38 9.69 -22.40
CA LYS A 569 -16.03 10.99 -22.62
C LYS A 569 -17.29 10.80 -23.46
N ILE A 570 -18.37 11.46 -23.07
CA ILE A 570 -19.60 11.56 -23.85
C ILE A 570 -19.59 12.92 -24.56
N ILE A 571 -19.83 12.91 -25.87
CA ILE A 571 -20.02 14.12 -26.67
C ILE A 571 -21.51 14.17 -27.06
N ARG A 572 -22.20 15.22 -26.62
CA ARG A 572 -23.61 15.49 -26.94
C ARG A 572 -23.68 16.58 -28.02
N PHE A 573 -24.53 16.37 -29.02
CA PHE A 573 -24.81 17.35 -30.07
C PHE A 573 -26.16 18.02 -29.80
N LYS A 574 -26.35 19.27 -30.26
CA LYS A 574 -27.67 19.91 -30.23
C LYS A 574 -28.67 19.04 -31.02
N SER A 575 -29.96 19.12 -30.67
CA SER A 575 -31.00 18.33 -31.35
C SER A 575 -31.11 18.62 -32.85
N ASP A 576 -30.67 19.80 -33.28
CA ASP A 576 -30.66 20.29 -34.67
C ASP A 576 -29.30 20.12 -35.37
N ALA A 577 -28.31 19.48 -34.74
CA ALA A 577 -27.00 19.24 -35.34
C ALA A 577 -27.10 18.39 -36.62
N LYS A 578 -26.45 18.85 -37.69
CA LYS A 578 -26.41 18.16 -38.98
C LYS A 578 -25.53 16.92 -38.89
N ASP A 579 -25.83 15.90 -39.69
CA ASP A 579 -25.04 14.66 -39.73
C ASP A 579 -23.59 14.92 -40.16
N GLU A 580 -23.35 15.94 -40.99
CA GLU A 580 -22.01 16.36 -41.40
C GLU A 580 -21.13 16.84 -40.22
N ASP A 581 -21.72 17.50 -39.23
CA ASP A 581 -20.98 18.00 -38.05
C ASP A 581 -20.61 16.85 -37.11
N ILE A 582 -21.47 15.84 -37.04
CA ILE A 582 -21.20 14.58 -36.35
C ILE A 582 -20.08 13.83 -37.07
N GLU A 583 -20.17 13.66 -38.39
CA GLU A 583 -19.13 12.98 -39.18
C GLU A 583 -17.78 13.69 -39.09
N LYS A 584 -17.75 15.04 -39.13
CA LYS A 584 -16.52 15.81 -38.87
C LYS A 584 -15.96 15.55 -37.49
N THR A 585 -16.82 15.49 -36.48
CA THR A 585 -16.41 15.22 -35.10
C THR A 585 -15.91 13.79 -34.95
N GLU A 586 -16.55 12.80 -35.56
CA GLU A 586 -16.11 11.40 -35.61
C GLU A 586 -14.76 11.22 -36.29
N LYS A 587 -14.58 11.91 -37.41
CA LYS A 587 -13.32 11.95 -38.12
C LYS A 587 -12.23 12.57 -37.24
N LYS A 588 -12.50 13.71 -36.61
CA LYS A 588 -11.58 14.38 -35.69
C LYS A 588 -11.25 13.52 -34.46
N ILE A 589 -12.22 12.80 -33.91
CA ILE A 589 -12.00 11.82 -32.82
C ILE A 589 -11.04 10.73 -33.28
N THR A 590 -11.27 10.18 -34.47
CA THR A 590 -10.45 9.10 -35.04
C THR A 590 -9.03 9.59 -35.36
N GLU A 591 -8.89 10.79 -35.90
CA GLU A 591 -7.61 11.47 -36.15
C GLU A 591 -6.83 11.71 -34.84
N LEU A 592 -7.53 12.02 -33.75
CA LEU A 592 -6.96 12.17 -32.41
C LEU A 592 -6.70 10.82 -31.70
N GLY A 593 -6.87 9.69 -32.41
CA GLY A 593 -6.65 8.35 -31.87
C GLY A 593 -7.77 7.81 -30.97
N GLY A 594 -8.89 8.53 -30.88
CA GLY A 594 -10.09 8.13 -30.15
C GLY A 594 -10.87 7.01 -30.84
N LYS A 595 -11.47 6.15 -30.04
CA LYS A 595 -12.38 5.09 -30.49
C LYS A 595 -13.82 5.44 -30.11
N ILE A 596 -14.69 5.55 -31.10
CA ILE A 596 -16.13 5.66 -30.87
C ILE A 596 -16.63 4.28 -30.42
N THR A 597 -17.26 4.23 -29.25
CA THR A 597 -17.71 2.99 -28.61
C THR A 597 -19.22 2.78 -28.64
N GLY A 598 -19.97 3.75 -29.13
CA GLY A 598 -21.40 3.62 -29.42
C GLY A 598 -22.02 4.95 -29.84
N LYS A 599 -23.16 4.86 -30.56
CA LYS A 599 -24.03 5.99 -30.92
C LYS A 599 -25.42 5.69 -30.35
N THR A 600 -26.02 6.64 -29.65
CA THR A 600 -27.34 6.46 -29.02
C THR A 600 -28.19 7.70 -29.26
N THR A 601 -29.49 7.49 -29.56
CA THR A 601 -30.44 8.55 -29.92
C THR A 601 -31.68 8.49 -29.02
N ILE A 602 -31.50 8.69 -27.71
CA ILE A 602 -32.64 8.57 -26.77
C ILE A 602 -33.46 9.88 -26.73
N THR A 603 -32.81 11.06 -26.86
CA THR A 603 -33.47 12.38 -26.97
C THR A 603 -32.56 13.41 -27.66
N GLY A 604 -31.85 13.00 -28.72
CA GLY A 604 -30.82 13.80 -29.41
C GLY A 604 -29.65 12.92 -29.86
N LYS A 605 -28.78 13.43 -30.75
CA LYS A 605 -27.64 12.70 -31.30
C LYS A 605 -26.48 12.70 -30.27
N THR A 606 -26.08 11.52 -29.78
CA THR A 606 -25.00 11.37 -28.77
C THR A 606 -23.91 10.40 -29.24
N LEU A 607 -22.64 10.78 -29.06
CA LEU A 607 -21.46 9.93 -29.28
C LEU A 607 -20.80 9.51 -27.96
N MET A 608 -20.66 8.20 -27.75
CA MET A 608 -19.85 7.67 -26.66
C MET A 608 -18.44 7.41 -27.14
N VAL A 609 -17.46 8.12 -26.59
CA VAL A 609 -16.09 8.11 -27.10
C VAL A 609 -15.11 7.66 -26.03
N THR A 610 -14.24 6.72 -26.39
CA THR A 610 -13.05 6.40 -25.61
C THR A 610 -11.89 7.14 -26.26
N LEU A 611 -11.41 8.22 -25.65
CA LEU A 611 -10.23 8.94 -26.13
C LEU A 611 -8.97 8.35 -25.48
N PRO A 612 -7.83 8.30 -26.18
CA PRO A 612 -6.54 7.99 -25.56
C PRO A 612 -6.15 9.04 -24.52
N ALA A 613 -5.26 8.66 -23.59
CA ALA A 613 -4.69 9.53 -22.58
C ALA A 613 -4.32 10.92 -23.12
N GLY A 614 -4.84 11.99 -22.52
CA GLY A 614 -4.38 13.35 -22.81
C GLY A 614 -5.17 14.14 -23.86
N THR A 615 -6.19 13.59 -24.50
CA THR A 615 -7.07 14.38 -25.38
C THR A 615 -7.95 15.32 -24.53
N ILE A 616 -7.45 16.54 -24.27
CA ILE A 616 -8.29 17.67 -23.91
C ILE A 616 -8.91 18.15 -25.22
N THR A 617 -10.10 17.66 -25.55
CA THR A 617 -11.03 18.48 -26.30
C THR A 617 -11.67 19.42 -25.29
N THR A 618 -11.09 20.60 -25.11
CA THR A 618 -11.94 21.77 -24.96
C THR A 618 -12.56 21.92 -26.35
N PHE A 619 -13.84 21.62 -26.49
CA PHE A 619 -14.62 22.31 -27.52
C PHE A 619 -14.80 23.74 -26.97
N ASP A 620 -13.69 24.46 -26.78
CA ASP A 620 -13.72 25.87 -26.40
C ASP A 620 -14.13 26.66 -27.65
N ALA A 621 -14.87 27.73 -27.38
CA ALA A 621 -15.66 28.56 -28.29
C ALA A 621 -14.95 29.04 -29.57
N ASP A 622 -13.63 28.89 -29.71
CA ASP A 622 -12.86 29.31 -30.88
C ASP A 622 -12.74 28.24 -31.99
N SER A 623 -13.24 27.03 -31.75
CA SER A 623 -13.43 26.03 -32.82
C SER A 623 -14.92 25.86 -33.12
N HIS A 624 -15.51 26.84 -33.82
CA HIS A 624 -16.86 26.72 -34.37
C HIS A 624 -16.99 25.46 -35.24
N VAL A 625 -17.46 24.38 -34.63
CA VAL A 625 -18.21 23.34 -35.31
C VAL A 625 -19.67 23.67 -35.01
N ASP A 626 -20.40 24.14 -36.02
CA ASP A 626 -21.81 24.49 -35.87
C ASP A 626 -22.60 23.32 -35.25
N GLY A 627 -23.49 23.59 -34.30
CA GLY A 627 -24.41 22.59 -33.74
C GLY A 627 -23.96 21.84 -32.47
N ILE A 628 -22.83 22.19 -31.85
CA ILE A 628 -22.47 21.74 -30.49
C ILE A 628 -23.14 22.69 -29.47
N GLU A 629 -23.75 22.17 -28.38
CA GLU A 629 -24.28 23.02 -27.29
C GLU A 629 -23.17 23.95 -26.80
N ASP A 630 -23.45 25.25 -26.73
CA ASP A 630 -22.52 26.24 -26.15
C ASP A 630 -22.24 25.91 -24.67
N ASP A 631 -23.11 25.09 -24.06
CA ASP A 631 -22.96 24.39 -22.79
C ASP A 631 -22.93 22.87 -23.00
N ALA A 632 -22.10 22.33 -23.90
CA ALA A 632 -21.87 20.89 -23.98
C ALA A 632 -21.19 20.44 -22.68
N VAL A 633 -22.01 20.20 -21.66
CA VAL A 633 -21.54 19.73 -20.36
C VAL A 633 -20.88 18.39 -20.62
N VAL A 634 -19.55 18.40 -20.54
CA VAL A 634 -18.73 17.20 -20.36
C VAL A 634 -19.13 16.61 -19.01
N THR A 635 -20.26 15.90 -18.99
CA THR A 635 -20.75 15.21 -17.81
C THR A 635 -19.93 13.94 -17.68
N THR A 636 -19.09 13.90 -16.66
CA THR A 636 -18.52 12.67 -16.12
C THR A 636 -19.67 11.82 -15.59
N GLN A 637 -19.92 10.66 -16.21
CA GLN A 637 -20.62 9.55 -15.53
C GLN A 637 -19.60 8.57 -14.97
#